data_AF-A0A3M1Q4Q8-F1
#
_entry.id   AF-A0A3M1Q4Q8-F1
#
_cell.length_a   1.000
_cell.length_b   1.000
_cell.length_c   1.000
_cell.angle_alpha   90.00
_cell.angle_beta   90.00
_cell.angle_gamma   90.00
#
_symmetry.space_group_name_H-M   'P 1'
#
loop_
_entity.id
_entity.type
_entity.pdbx_description
1 polymer ?
#
loop_
_entity_poly.entity_id
_entity_poly.type
_entity_poly.pdbx_seq_one_letter_code
_entity_poly.pdbx_strand_id
1 'polypeptide(L)'
;MARTTRPPSAAERWYRHGADLVRAGRYLEAIEPLEQALAYSAEEPEAPWAAPLRSYYGLALALGRGELARGRRLCEEATAGSTLRSDLFTNLARIYLRQANRRLAVEALVTALSIQPRDREAWELLAGLGVRRPPVVRFLSRSNPINRALGAVRHRLFGSSPPAL
;
A
#
# COMPACT_ATOMS: atom_id res chain seq x y z
N MET A 1 3.71 -3.74 -33.14
CA MET A 1 4.95 -3.32 -32.45
C MET A 1 5.13 -4.19 -31.22
N ALA A 2 6.08 -5.13 -31.24
CA ALA A 2 6.39 -5.96 -30.08
C ALA A 2 6.95 -5.05 -28.96
N ARG A 3 6.36 -5.09 -27.76
CA ARG A 3 6.98 -4.48 -26.58
C ARG A 3 8.22 -5.29 -26.26
N THR A 4 9.38 -4.84 -26.69
CA THR A 4 10.66 -5.43 -26.31
C THR A 4 10.81 -5.24 -24.81
N THR A 5 10.49 -6.26 -24.02
CA THR A 5 10.65 -6.20 -22.56
C THR A 5 12.13 -6.27 -22.24
N ARG A 6 12.73 -5.13 -21.88
CA ARG A 6 14.09 -5.07 -21.33
C ARG A 6 14.15 -5.98 -20.09
N PRO A 7 15.23 -6.77 -19.91
CA PRO A 7 15.41 -7.53 -18.69
C PRO A 7 15.45 -6.61 -17.46
N PRO A 8 14.90 -7.04 -16.31
CA PRO A 8 14.89 -6.21 -15.10
C PRO A 8 16.31 -5.89 -14.67
N SER A 9 16.56 -4.64 -14.27
CA SER A 9 17.86 -4.19 -13.75
C SER A 9 18.22 -4.89 -12.45
N ALA A 10 19.48 -4.78 -12.02
CA ALA A 10 19.90 -5.35 -10.73
C ALA A 10 19.07 -4.77 -9.57
N ALA A 11 18.85 -3.46 -9.57
CA ALA A 11 18.00 -2.76 -8.60
C ALA A 11 16.57 -3.33 -8.60
N GLU A 12 15.96 -3.51 -9.77
CA GLU A 12 14.60 -4.05 -9.87
C GLU A 12 14.51 -5.48 -9.34
N ARG A 13 15.50 -6.35 -9.60
CA ARG A 13 15.50 -7.73 -9.09
C ARG A 13 15.58 -7.77 -7.57
N TRP A 14 16.49 -7.00 -6.99
CA TRP A 14 16.62 -6.87 -5.53
C TRP A 14 15.35 -6.31 -4.89
N TYR A 15 14.75 -5.28 -5.50
CA TYR A 15 13.48 -4.72 -5.05
C TYR A 15 12.38 -5.78 -5.05
N ARG A 16 12.23 -6.55 -6.14
CA ARG A 16 11.21 -7.60 -6.24
C ARG A 16 11.40 -8.64 -5.13
N HIS A 17 12.62 -9.10 -4.91
CA HIS A 17 12.93 -10.06 -3.85
C HIS A 17 12.56 -9.52 -2.46
N GLY A 18 12.99 -8.29 -2.15
CA GLY A 18 12.66 -7.63 -0.88
C GLY A 18 11.16 -7.41 -0.70
N ALA A 19 10.46 -6.99 -1.75
CA ALA A 19 9.01 -6.79 -1.71
C ALA A 19 8.25 -8.11 -1.47
N ASP A 20 8.72 -9.22 -2.03
CA ASP A 20 8.13 -10.54 -1.79
C ASP A 20 8.32 -10.99 -0.34
N LEU A 21 9.48 -10.72 0.26
CA LEU A 21 9.73 -10.96 1.69
C LEU A 21 8.81 -10.12 2.58
N VAL A 22 8.60 -8.84 2.25
CA VAL A 22 7.64 -7.97 2.97
C VAL A 22 6.21 -8.51 2.87
N ARG A 23 5.76 -8.95 1.68
CA ARG A 23 4.43 -9.55 1.50
C ARG A 23 4.26 -10.84 2.28
N ALA A 24 5.34 -11.60 2.44
CA ALA A 24 5.37 -12.79 3.30
C ALA A 24 5.46 -12.46 4.81
N GLY A 25 5.50 -11.18 5.20
CA GLY A 25 5.64 -10.75 6.60
C GLY A 25 7.05 -10.91 7.18
N ARG A 26 8.04 -11.28 6.36
CA ARG A 26 9.44 -11.48 6.74
C ARG A 26 10.21 -10.15 6.71
N TYR A 27 9.77 -9.21 7.56
CA TYR A 27 10.24 -7.81 7.49
C TYR A 27 11.74 -7.65 7.75
N LEU A 28 12.31 -8.37 8.71
CA LEU A 28 13.73 -8.26 9.04
C LEU A 28 14.61 -8.76 7.88
N GLU A 29 14.22 -9.87 7.25
CA GLU A 29 14.94 -10.46 6.12
C GLU A 29 14.80 -9.64 4.84
N ALA A 30 13.69 -8.91 4.68
CA ALA A 30 13.48 -8.02 3.54
C ALA A 30 14.45 -6.84 3.49
N ILE A 31 15.07 -6.46 4.62
CA ILE A 31 15.86 -5.25 4.71
C ILE A 31 17.10 -5.30 3.81
N GLU A 32 17.87 -6.38 3.86
CA GLU A 32 19.12 -6.49 3.10
C GLU A 32 18.87 -6.43 1.57
N PRO A 33 17.91 -7.18 1.00
CA PRO A 33 17.56 -7.03 -0.42
C PRO A 33 17.08 -5.62 -0.79
N LEU A 34 16.35 -4.93 0.08
CA LEU A 34 15.87 -3.57 -0.18
C LEU A 34 17.00 -2.54 -0.07
N GLU A 35 17.97 -2.74 0.83
CA GLU A 35 19.20 -1.95 0.91
C GLU A 35 20.04 -2.13 -0.37
N GLN A 36 20.19 -3.36 -0.87
CA GLN A 36 20.83 -3.62 -2.17
C GLN A 36 20.10 -2.91 -3.31
N ALA A 37 18.78 -3.02 -3.37
CA ALA A 37 17.99 -2.33 -4.39
C ALA A 37 18.18 -0.80 -4.37
N LEU A 38 18.25 -0.20 -3.17
CA LEU A 38 18.52 1.23 -3.00
C LEU A 38 19.93 1.59 -3.48
N ALA A 39 20.94 0.78 -3.18
CA ALA A 39 22.31 1.03 -3.62
C ALA A 39 22.44 1.09 -5.15
N TYR A 40 21.76 0.19 -5.87
CA TYR A 40 21.72 0.21 -7.34
C TYR A 40 20.73 1.23 -7.93
N SER A 41 19.86 1.86 -7.12
CA SER A 41 18.81 2.74 -7.62
C SER A 41 19.28 4.13 -8.06
N ALA A 42 20.50 4.53 -7.71
CA ALA A 42 21.06 5.83 -8.06
C ALA A 42 21.12 6.06 -9.58
N GLU A 43 21.23 4.98 -10.36
CA GLU A 43 21.28 5.01 -11.82
C GLU A 43 19.91 5.17 -12.48
N GLU A 44 18.81 4.95 -11.74
CA GLU A 44 17.45 4.92 -12.27
C GLU A 44 16.45 5.67 -11.35
N PRO A 45 16.64 6.98 -11.10
CA PRO A 45 15.85 7.74 -10.11
C PRO A 45 14.36 7.86 -10.48
N GLU A 46 14.03 7.79 -11.76
CA GLU A 46 12.67 7.85 -12.30
C GLU A 46 12.04 6.47 -12.52
N ALA A 47 12.70 5.40 -12.06
CA ALA A 47 12.17 4.06 -12.24
C ALA A 47 10.79 3.91 -11.56
N PRO A 48 9.85 3.19 -12.21
CA PRO A 48 8.49 3.01 -11.66
C PRO A 48 8.47 2.23 -10.33
N TRP A 49 9.56 1.54 -10.00
CA TRP A 49 9.74 0.83 -8.74
C TRP A 49 10.43 1.68 -7.65
N ALA A 50 10.90 2.90 -7.92
CA ALA A 50 11.64 3.72 -6.95
C ALA A 50 10.77 4.17 -5.75
N ALA A 51 9.55 4.66 -6.00
CA ALA A 51 8.61 5.01 -4.93
C ALA A 51 8.15 3.76 -4.14
N PRO A 52 7.73 2.65 -4.79
CA PRO A 52 7.51 1.38 -4.11
C PRO A 52 8.69 0.92 -3.26
N LEU A 53 9.91 0.93 -3.79
CA LEU A 53 11.12 0.53 -3.06
C LEU A 53 11.25 1.29 -1.74
N ARG A 54 11.08 2.62 -1.73
CA ARG A 54 11.10 3.43 -0.50
C ARG A 54 10.00 3.00 0.47
N SER A 55 8.78 2.75 0.00
CA SER A 55 7.66 2.32 0.84
C SER A 55 7.90 0.95 1.47
N TYR A 56 8.30 -0.05 0.67
CA TYR A 56 8.58 -1.41 1.17
C TYR A 56 9.75 -1.39 2.16
N TYR A 57 10.80 -0.62 1.88
CA TYR A 57 11.94 -0.44 2.79
C TYR A 57 11.53 0.24 4.10
N GLY A 58 10.75 1.32 4.02
CA GLY A 58 10.23 2.00 5.21
C GLY A 58 9.38 1.07 6.08
N LEU A 59 8.53 0.26 5.48
CA LEU A 59 7.75 -0.74 6.21
C LEU A 59 8.63 -1.81 6.86
N ALA A 60 9.63 -2.32 6.13
CA ALA A 60 10.58 -3.32 6.64
C ALA A 60 11.37 -2.79 7.84
N LEU A 61 11.85 -1.54 7.79
CA LEU A 61 12.52 -0.89 8.93
C LEU A 61 11.58 -0.74 10.13
N ALA A 62 10.35 -0.25 9.90
CA ALA A 62 9.38 -0.02 10.95
C ALA A 62 8.97 -1.32 11.67
N LEU A 63 8.67 -2.38 10.92
CA LEU A 63 8.14 -3.63 11.47
C LEU A 63 9.21 -4.68 11.79
N GLY A 64 10.37 -4.63 11.14
CA GLY A 64 11.50 -5.54 11.35
C GLY A 64 12.50 -5.04 12.40
N ARG A 65 12.90 -3.76 12.34
CA ARG A 65 13.88 -3.16 13.28
C ARG A 65 13.24 -2.26 14.35
N GLY A 66 11.94 -1.99 14.25
CA GLY A 66 11.26 -1.07 15.17
C GLY A 66 11.57 0.41 14.91
N GLU A 67 12.20 0.76 13.79
CA GLU A 67 12.56 2.13 13.40
C GLU A 67 11.32 2.90 12.90
N LEU A 68 10.29 3.03 13.74
CA LEU A 68 8.96 3.54 13.34
C LEU A 68 9.00 4.94 12.73
N ALA A 69 9.81 5.85 13.30
CA ALA A 69 9.89 7.23 12.81
C ALA A 69 10.50 7.31 11.41
N ARG A 70 11.59 6.57 11.17
CA ARG A 70 12.26 6.53 9.87
C ARG A 70 11.39 5.82 8.83
N GLY A 71 10.83 4.67 9.19
CA GLY A 71 9.95 3.92 8.30
C GLY A 71 8.71 4.71 7.88
N ARG A 72 8.12 5.49 8.81
CA ARG A 72 7.01 6.39 8.51
C ARG A 72 7.39 7.44 7.48
N ARG A 73 8.51 8.17 7.69
CA ARG A 73 8.98 9.21 6.76
C ARG A 73 9.17 8.66 5.35
N LEU A 74 9.83 7.50 5.22
CA LEU A 74 10.05 6.84 3.93
C LEU A 74 8.73 6.47 3.23
N CYS A 75 7.74 6.00 3.98
CA CYS A 75 6.42 5.70 3.42
C CYS A 75 5.64 6.97 3.05
N GLU A 76 5.70 8.02 3.87
CA GLU A 76 5.09 9.32 3.58
C GLU A 76 5.67 9.91 2.29
N GLU A 77 6.99 9.93 2.14
CA GLU A 77 7.69 10.35 0.92
C GLU A 77 7.28 9.51 -0.30
N ALA A 78 7.17 8.19 -0.16
CA ALA A 78 6.72 7.32 -1.23
C ALA A 78 5.28 7.62 -1.68
N THR A 79 4.39 8.01 -0.77
CA THR A 79 3.01 8.39 -1.09
C THR A 79 2.85 9.81 -1.62
N ALA A 80 3.82 10.69 -1.38
CA ALA A 80 3.79 12.08 -1.84
C ALA A 80 4.18 12.24 -3.33
N GLY A 81 4.81 11.21 -3.91
CA GLY A 81 5.19 11.22 -5.33
C GLY A 81 4.02 11.05 -6.30
N SER A 82 4.32 11.06 -7.60
CA SER A 82 3.34 10.86 -8.68
C SER A 82 2.81 9.43 -8.80
N THR A 83 3.38 8.47 -8.06
CA THR A 83 3.03 7.06 -8.15
C THR A 83 1.77 6.76 -7.34
N LEU A 84 0.63 6.63 -8.02
CA LEU A 84 -0.63 6.22 -7.42
C LEU A 84 -0.74 4.70 -7.38
N ARG A 85 -0.34 4.09 -6.26
CA ARG A 85 -0.53 2.67 -6.00
C ARG A 85 -1.12 2.44 -4.60
N SER A 86 -2.07 1.52 -4.50
CA SER A 86 -2.78 1.26 -3.25
C SER A 86 -1.86 0.68 -2.17
N ASP A 87 -0.90 -0.15 -2.56
CA ASP A 87 0.03 -0.82 -1.65
C ASP A 87 0.89 0.17 -0.83
N LEU A 88 1.24 1.33 -1.38
CA LEU A 88 1.99 2.37 -0.65
C LEU A 88 1.19 2.91 0.54
N PHE A 89 -0.11 3.15 0.34
CA PHE A 89 -1.01 3.62 1.40
C PHE A 89 -1.35 2.50 2.39
N THR A 90 -1.48 1.26 1.92
CA THR A 90 -1.64 0.09 2.79
C THR A 90 -0.41 -0.10 3.71
N ASN A 91 0.81 0.06 3.17
CA ASN A 91 2.04 0.01 3.96
C ASN A 91 2.09 1.14 5.01
N LEU A 92 1.77 2.37 4.60
CA LEU A 92 1.70 3.51 5.52
C LEU A 92 0.67 3.29 6.64
N ALA A 93 -0.49 2.70 6.32
CA ALA A 93 -1.49 2.33 7.30
C ALA A 93 -0.97 1.33 8.34
N ARG A 94 -0.22 0.29 7.91
CA ARG A 94 0.39 -0.68 8.84
C ARG A 94 1.33 0.01 9.85
N ILE A 95 2.10 1.00 9.40
CA ILE A 95 2.96 1.80 10.30
C ILE A 95 2.11 2.63 11.28
N TYR A 96 1.06 3.30 10.81
CA TYR A 96 0.16 4.05 11.70
C TYR A 96 -0.52 3.16 12.74
N LEU A 97 -0.90 1.93 12.36
CA LEU A 97 -1.44 0.94 13.30
C LEU A 97 -0.41 0.55 14.35
N ARG A 98 0.85 0.33 13.95
CA ARG A 98 1.94 0.05 14.88
C ARG A 98 2.22 1.22 15.84
N GLN A 99 1.93 2.45 15.42
CA GLN A 99 1.99 3.66 16.23
C GLN A 99 0.71 3.95 17.04
N ALA A 100 -0.28 3.04 17.05
CA ALA A 100 -1.60 3.22 17.64
C ALA A 100 -2.38 4.45 17.09
N ASN A 101 -1.99 4.99 15.94
CA ASN A 101 -2.65 6.11 15.30
C ASN A 101 -3.77 5.61 14.36
N ARG A 102 -4.86 5.17 14.99
CA ARG A 102 -6.01 4.59 14.29
C ARG A 102 -6.63 5.53 13.27
N ARG A 103 -6.70 6.83 13.55
CA ARG A 103 -7.30 7.82 12.64
C ARG A 103 -6.54 7.85 11.31
N LEU A 104 -5.22 8.05 11.36
CA LEU A 104 -4.38 8.10 10.16
C LEU A 104 -4.33 6.76 9.42
N ALA A 105 -4.35 5.63 10.16
CA ALA A 105 -4.44 4.31 9.54
C ALA A 105 -5.71 4.16 8.69
N VAL A 106 -6.87 4.56 9.22
CA VAL A 106 -8.15 4.50 8.48
C VAL A 106 -8.12 5.43 7.27
N GLU A 107 -7.57 6.64 7.41
CA GLU A 107 -7.43 7.57 6.27
C GLU A 107 -6.59 6.97 5.15
N ALA A 108 -5.43 6.41 5.48
CA ALA A 108 -4.55 5.75 4.51
C ALA A 108 -5.23 4.54 3.84
N LEU A 109 -5.90 3.68 4.61
CA LEU A 109 -6.62 2.52 4.06
C LEU A 109 -7.76 2.92 3.11
N VAL A 110 -8.50 3.98 3.43
CA VAL A 110 -9.54 4.45 2.52
C VAL A 110 -8.94 5.06 1.26
N THR A 111 -7.80 5.74 1.36
CA THR A 111 -7.06 6.20 0.17
C THR A 111 -6.61 5.01 -0.69
N ALA A 112 -6.04 3.97 -0.09
CA ALA A 112 -5.67 2.73 -0.79
C ALA A 112 -6.85 2.14 -1.56
N LEU A 113 -8.02 2.03 -0.91
CA LEU A 113 -9.26 1.50 -1.50
C LEU A 113 -9.89 2.43 -2.54
N SER A 114 -9.59 3.72 -2.51
CA SER A 114 -10.01 4.67 -3.56
C SER A 114 -9.18 4.50 -4.83
N ILE A 115 -7.91 4.12 -4.69
CA ILE A 115 -7.00 3.84 -5.82
C ILE A 115 -7.32 2.45 -6.40
N GLN A 116 -7.40 1.44 -5.54
CA GLN A 116 -7.69 0.06 -5.92
C GLN A 116 -8.82 -0.50 -5.02
N PRO A 117 -10.08 -0.46 -5.48
CA PRO A 117 -11.22 -0.94 -4.70
C PRO A 117 -11.16 -2.42 -4.30
N ARG A 118 -10.32 -3.19 -5.00
CA ARG A 118 -10.07 -4.62 -4.82
C ARG A 118 -8.80 -4.94 -4.01
N ASP A 119 -8.17 -3.94 -3.39
CA ASP A 119 -7.01 -4.17 -2.50
C ASP A 119 -7.44 -4.99 -1.29
N ARG A 120 -7.05 -6.27 -1.28
CA ARG A 120 -7.44 -7.25 -0.27
C ARG A 120 -6.85 -6.91 1.09
N GLU A 121 -5.57 -6.55 1.13
CA GLU A 121 -4.88 -6.24 2.39
C GLU A 121 -5.47 -4.99 3.05
N ALA A 122 -5.79 -3.97 2.25
CA ALA A 122 -6.43 -2.76 2.76
C ALA A 122 -7.81 -3.08 3.38
N TRP A 123 -8.58 -3.96 2.74
CA TRP A 123 -9.87 -4.42 3.28
C TRP A 123 -9.72 -5.21 4.58
N GLU A 124 -8.77 -6.15 4.64
CA GLU A 124 -8.52 -6.96 5.83
C GLU A 124 -8.13 -6.09 7.02
N LEU A 125 -7.22 -5.13 6.83
CA LEU A 125 -6.82 -4.18 7.86
C LEU A 125 -8.01 -3.31 8.31
N LEU A 126 -8.80 -2.78 7.38
CA LEU A 126 -9.95 -1.93 7.72
C LEU A 126 -11.04 -2.70 8.48
N ALA A 127 -11.28 -3.96 8.08
CA ALA A 127 -12.21 -4.86 8.75
C ALA A 127 -11.73 -5.24 10.16
N GLY A 128 -10.44 -5.53 10.34
CA GLY A 128 -9.83 -5.79 11.65
C GLY A 128 -9.95 -4.60 12.62
N LEU A 129 -10.06 -3.38 12.07
CA LEU A 129 -10.36 -2.19 12.86
C LEU A 129 -11.85 -2.07 13.23
N GLY A 130 -12.75 -2.92 12.75
CA GLY A 130 -14.19 -2.75 12.93
C GLY A 130 -14.76 -1.55 12.16
N VAL A 131 -14.00 -0.99 11.21
CA VAL A 131 -14.46 0.11 10.38
C VAL A 131 -15.28 -0.46 9.24
N ARG A 132 -16.58 -0.14 9.25
CA ARG A 132 -17.46 -0.47 8.13
C ARG A 132 -17.06 0.31 6.89
N ARG A 133 -17.28 -0.29 5.72
CA ARG A 133 -16.97 0.29 4.41
C ARG A 133 -17.38 1.77 4.35
N PRO A 134 -16.50 2.69 3.93
CA PRO A 134 -16.87 4.08 3.78
C PRO A 134 -17.96 4.23 2.71
N PRO A 135 -18.86 5.24 2.85
CA PRO A 135 -19.81 5.59 1.79
C PRO A 135 -19.06 5.84 0.47
N VAL A 136 -19.70 5.51 -0.66
CA VAL A 136 -19.11 5.67 -2.00
C VAL A 136 -18.79 7.15 -2.25
N VAL A 137 -19.72 8.01 -1.84
CA VAL A 137 -19.61 9.46 -1.91
C VAL A 137 -19.45 9.99 -0.49
N ARG A 138 -18.23 10.42 -0.15
CA ARG A 138 -17.87 10.85 1.22
C ARG A 138 -18.58 12.12 1.68
N PHE A 139 -18.98 13.01 0.77
CA PHE A 139 -19.71 14.23 1.10
C PHE A 139 -21.20 13.97 1.39
N LEU A 140 -21.73 12.83 0.95
CA LEU A 140 -23.11 12.44 1.20
C LEU A 140 -23.19 11.58 2.47
N SER A 141 -24.24 11.76 3.26
CA SER A 141 -24.52 10.88 4.40
C SER A 141 -24.78 9.45 3.94
N ARG A 142 -24.63 8.48 4.85
CA ARG A 142 -24.89 7.06 4.55
C ARG A 142 -26.36 6.76 4.23
N SER A 143 -27.29 7.52 4.80
CA SER A 143 -28.73 7.39 4.52
C SER A 143 -29.12 8.00 3.18
N ASN A 144 -28.25 8.80 2.56
CA ASN A 144 -28.53 9.43 1.29
C ASN A 144 -28.85 8.37 0.21
N PRO A 145 -29.97 8.50 -0.53
CA PRO A 145 -30.39 7.54 -1.54
C PRO A 145 -29.31 7.23 -2.58
N ILE A 146 -28.53 8.24 -3.01
CA ILE A 146 -27.44 8.08 -3.98
C ILE A 146 -26.35 7.19 -3.39
N ASN A 147 -25.97 7.41 -2.13
CA ASN A 147 -24.98 6.57 -1.45
C ASN A 147 -25.47 5.14 -1.21
N ARG A 148 -26.75 4.95 -0.92
CA ARG A 148 -27.35 3.61 -0.79
C ARG A 148 -27.39 2.89 -2.14
N ALA A 149 -27.79 3.58 -3.20
CA ALA A 149 -27.84 3.02 -4.56
C ALA A 149 -26.44 2.67 -5.06
N LEU A 150 -25.48 3.59 -4.99
CA LEU A 150 -24.09 3.34 -5.34
C LEU A 150 -23.47 2.26 -4.45
N GLY A 151 -23.81 2.24 -3.17
CA GLY A 151 -23.41 1.19 -2.23
C GLY A 151 -23.94 -0.19 -2.64
N ALA A 152 -25.20 -0.28 -3.07
CA ALA A 152 -25.84 -1.51 -3.55
C ALA A 152 -25.29 -1.96 -4.92
N VAL A 153 -25.06 -1.04 -5.85
CA VAL A 153 -24.42 -1.35 -7.14
C VAL A 153 -23.00 -1.85 -6.93
N ARG A 154 -22.22 -1.15 -6.08
CA ARG A 154 -20.88 -1.58 -5.69
C ARG A 154 -20.90 -2.96 -5.01
N HIS A 155 -21.89 -3.21 -4.15
CA HIS A 155 -22.07 -4.51 -3.50
C HIS A 155 -22.41 -5.62 -4.51
N ARG A 156 -23.25 -5.35 -5.52
CA ARG A 156 -23.56 -6.32 -6.58
C ARG A 156 -22.38 -6.61 -7.50
N LEU A 157 -21.55 -5.60 -7.78
CA LEU A 157 -20.38 -5.74 -8.67
C LEU A 157 -19.14 -6.32 -7.96
N PHE A 158 -19.05 -6.18 -6.64
CA PHE A 158 -17.82 -6.49 -5.89
C PHE A 158 -18.03 -7.30 -4.58
N GLY A 159 -19.27 -7.68 -4.23
CA GLY A 159 -19.62 -8.50 -3.06
C GLY A 159 -19.51 -7.79 -1.69
N SER A 160 -20.05 -8.42 -0.63
CA SER A 160 -19.89 -7.98 0.79
C SER A 160 -18.50 -8.26 1.36
N SER A 161 -17.77 -9.17 0.72
CA SER A 161 -16.45 -9.67 1.12
C SER A 161 -15.34 -8.90 0.39
N PRO A 162 -14.07 -8.93 0.84
CA PRO A 162 -12.95 -8.72 -0.09
C PRO A 162 -13.23 -9.55 -1.35
N PRO A 163 -12.93 -9.03 -2.56
CA PRO A 163 -13.23 -9.75 -3.79
C PRO A 163 -12.69 -11.18 -3.67
N ALA A 164 -13.59 -12.16 -3.78
CA ALA A 164 -13.19 -13.54 -3.98
C ALA A 164 -12.56 -13.62 -5.38
N LEU A 165 -11.33 -14.14 -5.40
CA LEU A 165 -10.48 -14.56 -6.52
C LEU A 165 -10.93 -14.15 -7.93
#